data_AF-A0A9D9EK34-F1
#
_entry.id   AF-A0A9D9EK34-F1
#
_cell.length_a   1.000
_cell.length_b   1.000
_cell.length_c   1.000
_cell.angle_alpha   90.00
_cell.angle_beta   90.00
_cell.angle_gamma   90.00
#
_symmetry.space_group_name_H-M   'P 1'
#
loop_
_entity.id
_entity.type
_entity.pdbx_description
1 polymer ?
#
loop_
_entity_poly.entity_id
_entity_poly.type
_entity_poly.pdbx_seq_one_letter_code
_entity_poly.pdbx_strand_id
1 'polypeptide(L)'
;MSLVAIVGRPNVGKSTLFNRLVGMRQAIVDETAGVTRDRHYGKCEWCGTEFSVVDTGGYTSNSDDVFEEEIRKQVVIAIEEADLILFMTEAATGITDYDEEIADLLRRSGKPVVVAVNKVDSGAKMYDSYQFYALGLGEIWSISSATGSGTGDLLDEIVRQLPGDSTDEDWQSSLPHIAIVGRPNVGKSSLTNALLGTERNIVTPVAGTTRDSIATYYNKFGHEFMLVDTAGMRKKSKVHEDLEFYSVMRSIRAIEHSDICILMIDAQTGLEAQDMNIFNLIVRNLKGCVLVVNKWDTIEKDSNTLKRYEEALRSRLAPFNDVPVIFTSVLKKQRILDVLEAAAKVYENYSRKIPTSRLNEEMLPVVEDYPPPAWKGKYVKIKYVTQLPTRNPKFAFFCNMPQYIKAPYKRFIENKLREKFDFTGCPMQIFFRQK
;
A
#
# COMPACT_ATOMS: atom_id res chain seq x y z
N MET A 1 0.46 -8.90 -2.85
CA MET A 1 0.04 -9.08 -1.44
C MET A 1 -1.47 -9.18 -1.49
N SER A 2 -2.03 -10.24 -0.93
CA SER A 2 -3.47 -10.49 -1.04
C SER A 2 -4.27 -9.48 -0.20
N LEU A 3 -5.45 -9.09 -0.68
CA LEU A 3 -6.37 -8.18 -0.01
C LEU A 3 -7.57 -8.96 0.56
N VAL A 4 -7.78 -8.82 1.86
CA VAL A 4 -8.96 -9.32 2.58
C VAL A 4 -9.89 -8.15 2.87
N ALA A 5 -11.13 -8.21 2.36
CA ALA A 5 -12.15 -7.20 2.69
C ALA A 5 -13.11 -7.70 3.77
N ILE A 6 -13.26 -6.91 4.83
CA ILE A 6 -14.23 -7.15 5.88
C ILE A 6 -15.55 -6.51 5.47
N VAL A 7 -16.55 -7.35 5.17
CA VAL A 7 -17.89 -6.92 4.78
C VAL A 7 -18.92 -7.39 5.79
N GLY A 8 -20.07 -6.75 5.81
CA GLY A 8 -21.19 -7.10 6.68
C GLY A 8 -21.98 -5.86 7.08
N ARG A 9 -23.18 -6.07 7.62
CA ARG A 9 -24.04 -4.96 8.03
C ARG A 9 -23.39 -4.11 9.15
N PRO A 10 -23.88 -2.89 9.39
CA PRO A 10 -23.35 -2.02 10.45
C PRO A 10 -23.46 -2.64 11.85
N ASN A 11 -22.58 -2.23 12.75
CA ASN A 11 -22.55 -2.62 14.18
C ASN A 11 -22.25 -4.11 14.51
N VAL A 12 -21.94 -4.95 13.52
CA VAL A 12 -21.48 -6.35 13.73
C VAL A 12 -20.06 -6.46 14.30
N GLY A 13 -19.32 -5.34 14.42
CA GLY A 13 -17.98 -5.29 14.99
C GLY A 13 -16.82 -5.35 14.00
N LYS A 14 -17.05 -4.99 12.72
CA LYS A 14 -16.02 -4.92 11.67
C LYS A 14 -14.78 -4.13 12.08
N SER A 15 -14.95 -2.89 12.53
CA SER A 15 -13.83 -2.03 12.93
C SER A 15 -13.10 -2.54 14.18
N THR A 16 -13.79 -3.25 15.07
CA THR A 16 -13.16 -3.90 16.23
C THR A 16 -12.26 -5.05 15.78
N LEU A 17 -12.71 -5.88 14.83
CA LEU A 17 -11.89 -6.94 14.26
C LEU A 17 -10.72 -6.36 13.47
N PHE A 18 -10.98 -5.39 12.59
CA PHE A 18 -9.96 -4.70 11.81
C PHE A 18 -8.80 -4.19 12.69
N ASN A 19 -9.12 -3.44 13.75
CA ASN A 19 -8.10 -2.91 14.67
C ASN A 19 -7.31 -4.02 15.35
N ARG A 20 -7.95 -5.16 15.64
CA ARG A 20 -7.27 -6.33 16.22
C ARG A 20 -6.31 -6.96 15.21
N LEU A 21 -6.75 -7.20 13.98
CA LEU A 21 -5.93 -7.80 12.93
C LEU A 21 -4.71 -6.95 12.57
N VAL A 22 -4.89 -5.63 12.48
CA VAL A 22 -3.81 -4.69 12.21
C VAL A 22 -2.90 -4.51 13.44
N GLY A 23 -3.48 -4.51 14.64
CA GLY A 23 -2.77 -4.39 15.91
C GLY A 23 -1.84 -5.55 16.23
N MET A 24 -2.05 -6.74 15.65
CA MET A 24 -1.15 -7.89 15.80
C MET A 24 0.28 -7.59 15.33
N ARG A 25 0.46 -6.70 14.34
CA ARG A 25 1.78 -6.27 13.86
C ARG A 25 2.48 -5.28 14.79
N GLN A 26 1.71 -4.44 15.51
CA GLN A 26 2.27 -3.46 16.46
C GLN A 26 2.92 -4.11 17.68
N ALA A 27 2.57 -5.35 18.00
CA ALA A 27 3.19 -6.09 19.11
C ALA A 27 4.67 -6.44 18.85
N ILE A 28 5.15 -6.37 17.60
CA ILE A 28 6.50 -6.85 17.23
C ILE A 28 7.41 -5.72 16.71
N VAL A 29 6.91 -4.56 16.25
CA VAL A 29 7.77 -3.47 15.77
C VAL A 29 7.19 -2.06 16.05
N ASP A 30 7.95 -1.29 16.84
CA ASP A 30 8.07 0.16 17.01
C ASP A 30 6.82 1.09 16.95
N GLU A 31 6.72 1.94 17.97
CA GLU A 31 5.68 2.95 18.19
C GLU A 31 5.84 4.13 17.22
N THR A 32 5.27 4.03 16.02
CA THR A 32 4.90 5.23 15.26
C THR A 32 3.41 5.49 15.41
N ALA A 33 3.09 6.20 16.50
CA ALA A 33 1.80 6.82 16.72
C ALA A 33 1.55 7.85 15.60
N GLY A 34 0.54 7.58 14.79
CA GLY A 34 0.10 8.41 13.69
C GLY A 34 -1.18 7.83 13.11
N VAL A 35 -2.25 7.90 13.92
CA VAL A 35 -3.63 7.60 13.49
C VAL A 35 -4.01 8.63 12.43
N THR A 36 -3.70 8.34 11.17
CA THR A 36 -4.36 9.01 10.06
C THR A 36 -5.82 8.56 10.05
N ARG A 37 -6.72 9.47 9.68
CA ARG A 37 -8.17 9.22 9.55
C ARG A 37 -8.52 8.12 8.53
N ASP A 38 -7.54 7.53 7.85
CA ASP A 38 -7.68 6.41 6.92
C ASP A 38 -7.91 5.09 7.68
N ARG A 39 -8.95 5.05 8.53
CA ARG A 39 -9.28 3.94 9.45
C ARG A 39 -9.70 2.63 8.78
N HIS A 40 -9.49 2.50 7.46
CA HIS A 40 -10.10 1.45 6.66
C HIS A 40 -9.10 0.54 5.98
N TYR A 41 -7.78 0.76 6.14
CA TYR A 41 -6.77 -0.08 5.51
C TYR A 41 -5.58 -0.34 6.42
N GLY A 42 -5.16 -1.60 6.54
CA GLY A 42 -4.03 -1.98 7.36
C GLY A 42 -3.41 -3.30 6.96
N LYS A 43 -2.19 -3.56 7.44
CA LYS A 43 -1.47 -4.80 7.15
C LYS A 43 -1.57 -5.76 8.32
N CYS A 44 -1.84 -7.02 8.02
CA CYS A 44 -1.84 -8.14 8.96
C CYS A 44 -0.71 -9.11 8.57
N GLU A 45 -0.10 -9.73 9.56
CA GLU A 45 0.84 -10.84 9.36
C GLU A 45 0.40 -11.97 10.27
N TRP A 46 0.25 -13.17 9.70
CA TRP A 46 -0.12 -14.36 10.44
C TRP A 46 0.68 -15.55 9.92
N CYS A 47 1.38 -16.24 10.83
CA CYS A 47 2.21 -17.40 10.50
C CYS A 47 3.21 -17.16 9.34
N GLY A 48 3.76 -15.94 9.22
CA GLY A 48 4.69 -15.58 8.14
C GLY A 48 4.04 -15.16 6.82
N THR A 49 2.72 -15.23 6.68
CA THR A 49 1.97 -14.71 5.53
C THR A 49 1.53 -13.27 5.80
N GLU A 50 1.95 -12.33 4.93
CA GLU A 50 1.53 -10.93 5.02
C GLU A 50 0.37 -10.67 4.06
N PHE A 51 -0.72 -10.07 4.55
CA PHE A 51 -1.85 -9.67 3.73
C PHE A 51 -2.42 -8.33 4.19
N SER A 52 -3.11 -7.67 3.28
CA SER A 52 -3.74 -6.38 3.52
C SER A 52 -5.21 -6.58 3.88
N VAL A 53 -5.70 -5.80 4.83
CA VAL A 53 -7.08 -5.87 5.34
C VAL A 53 -7.75 -4.52 5.11
N VAL A 54 -9.00 -4.54 4.62
CA VAL A 54 -9.83 -3.35 4.46
C VAL A 54 -11.16 -3.47 5.23
N ASP A 55 -11.54 -2.42 5.97
CA ASP A 55 -12.88 -2.30 6.60
C ASP A 55 -13.78 -1.45 5.70
N THR A 56 -14.84 -2.03 5.17
CA THR A 56 -15.77 -1.31 4.28
C THR A 56 -16.72 -0.39 5.04
N GLY A 57 -16.85 -0.54 6.36
CA GLY A 57 -17.95 0.05 7.14
C GLY A 57 -17.84 1.52 7.53
N GLY A 58 -16.68 2.19 7.40
CA GLY A 58 -16.53 3.54 7.94
C GLY A 58 -16.74 4.70 6.95
N TYR A 59 -17.42 4.46 5.83
CA TYR A 59 -17.78 5.49 4.84
C TYR A 59 -19.25 5.93 4.88
N THR A 60 -20.08 5.42 5.79
CA THR A 60 -21.52 5.72 5.79
C THR A 60 -21.86 7.10 6.37
N SER A 61 -22.53 7.93 5.56
CA SER A 61 -23.27 9.12 5.98
C SER A 61 -24.60 8.76 6.65
N ASN A 62 -24.95 9.48 7.72
CA ASN A 62 -26.11 9.21 8.58
C ASN A 62 -27.46 9.58 7.93
N SER A 63 -28.03 8.69 7.10
CA SER A 63 -29.45 8.76 6.70
C SER A 63 -29.97 7.40 6.22
N ASP A 64 -31.11 6.95 6.73
CA ASP A 64 -31.59 5.55 6.65
C ASP A 64 -31.91 5.05 5.22
N ASP A 65 -32.51 5.86 4.34
CA ASP A 65 -32.86 5.42 2.97
C ASP A 65 -31.69 5.44 1.97
N VAL A 66 -30.68 6.27 2.21
CA VAL A 66 -29.42 6.30 1.41
C VAL A 66 -28.46 5.21 1.89
N PHE A 67 -28.72 4.63 3.06
CA PHE A 67 -27.83 3.71 3.74
C PHE A 67 -27.73 2.35 3.04
N GLU A 68 -28.86 1.84 2.54
CA GLU A 68 -28.97 0.50 1.94
C GLU A 68 -28.26 0.40 0.58
N GLU A 69 -28.49 1.37 -0.31
CA GLU A 69 -27.82 1.42 -1.62
C GLU A 69 -26.31 1.57 -1.48
N GLU A 70 -25.86 2.39 -0.52
CA GLU A 70 -24.43 2.60 -0.25
C GLU A 70 -23.76 1.38 0.38
N ILE A 71 -24.41 0.66 1.29
CA ILE A 71 -23.90 -0.62 1.82
C ILE A 71 -23.74 -1.64 0.70
N ARG A 72 -24.75 -1.75 -0.18
CA ARG A 72 -24.69 -2.67 -1.31
C ARG A 72 -23.54 -2.33 -2.26
N LYS A 73 -23.36 -1.05 -2.60
CA LYS A 73 -22.23 -0.58 -3.42
C LYS A 73 -20.89 -0.95 -2.77
N GLN A 74 -20.73 -0.72 -1.47
CA GLN A 74 -19.50 -1.08 -0.74
C GLN A 74 -19.17 -2.57 -0.83
N VAL A 75 -20.18 -3.44 -0.69
CA VAL A 75 -20.01 -4.90 -0.79
C VAL A 75 -19.61 -5.31 -2.20
N VAL A 76 -20.26 -4.78 -3.24
CA VAL A 76 -19.89 -5.05 -4.63
C VAL A 76 -18.46 -4.61 -4.93
N ILE A 77 -18.05 -3.43 -4.44
CA ILE A 77 -16.68 -2.92 -4.59
C ILE A 77 -15.68 -3.84 -3.88
N ALA A 78 -15.99 -4.26 -2.65
CA ALA A 78 -15.15 -5.18 -1.90
C ALA A 78 -14.97 -6.51 -2.64
N ILE A 79 -16.03 -7.03 -3.25
CA ILE A 79 -16.02 -8.24 -4.08
C ILE A 79 -15.12 -8.09 -5.31
N GLU A 80 -15.25 -6.98 -6.05
CA GLU A 80 -14.46 -6.77 -7.27
C GLU A 80 -12.97 -6.71 -6.95
N GLU A 81 -12.63 -6.00 -5.89
CA GLU A 81 -11.25 -5.83 -5.50
C GLU A 81 -10.76 -7.09 -4.79
N ALA A 82 -11.19 -7.37 -3.55
CA ALA A 82 -10.54 -8.30 -2.63
C ALA A 82 -10.29 -9.70 -3.19
N ASP A 83 -9.19 -10.30 -2.76
CA ASP A 83 -8.81 -11.67 -3.09
C ASP A 83 -9.57 -12.68 -2.22
N LEU A 84 -10.00 -12.25 -1.02
CA LEU A 84 -10.87 -12.99 -0.11
C LEU A 84 -11.83 -12.04 0.61
N ILE A 85 -13.06 -12.49 0.82
CA ILE A 85 -14.07 -11.74 1.56
C ILE A 85 -14.26 -12.34 2.96
N LEU A 86 -14.04 -11.52 3.99
CA LEU A 86 -14.40 -11.85 5.37
C LEU A 86 -15.79 -11.28 5.66
N PHE A 87 -16.82 -12.12 5.56
CA PHE A 87 -18.19 -11.73 5.84
C PHE A 87 -18.50 -11.86 7.33
N MET A 88 -18.68 -10.71 7.99
CA MET A 88 -18.96 -10.63 9.42
C MET A 88 -20.45 -10.49 9.71
N THR A 89 -20.94 -11.32 10.63
CA THR A 89 -22.29 -11.28 11.20
C THR A 89 -22.23 -11.21 12.73
N GLU A 90 -23.38 -11.11 13.41
CA GLU A 90 -23.46 -11.04 14.88
C GLU A 90 -24.43 -12.09 15.43
N ALA A 91 -23.94 -12.93 16.34
CA ALA A 91 -24.70 -14.05 16.89
C ALA A 91 -26.05 -13.64 17.51
N ALA A 92 -26.07 -12.60 18.33
CA ALA A 92 -27.24 -12.20 19.12
C ALA A 92 -28.39 -11.63 18.28
N THR A 93 -28.08 -10.99 17.15
CA THR A 93 -29.12 -10.46 16.25
C THR A 93 -29.70 -11.55 15.35
N GLY A 94 -28.93 -12.60 15.06
CA GLY A 94 -29.28 -13.59 14.05
C GLY A 94 -29.15 -13.06 12.62
N ILE A 95 -29.65 -13.83 11.66
CA ILE A 95 -29.69 -13.47 10.24
C ILE A 95 -30.75 -12.39 10.02
N THR A 96 -30.40 -11.33 9.30
CA THR A 96 -31.34 -10.29 8.85
C THR A 96 -31.44 -10.28 7.33
N ASP A 97 -32.45 -9.58 6.79
CA ASP A 97 -32.62 -9.41 5.34
C ASP A 97 -31.35 -8.86 4.67
N TYR A 98 -30.66 -7.92 5.33
CA TYR A 98 -29.36 -7.41 4.87
C TYR A 98 -28.27 -8.48 4.79
N ASP A 99 -28.21 -9.39 5.76
CA ASP A 99 -27.23 -10.48 5.75
C ASP A 99 -27.55 -11.47 4.62
N GLU A 100 -28.83 -11.71 4.32
CA GLU A 100 -29.27 -12.53 3.19
C GLU A 100 -28.92 -11.89 1.82
N GLU A 101 -29.16 -10.59 1.66
CA GLU A 101 -28.82 -9.86 0.43
C GLU A 101 -27.31 -9.85 0.17
N ILE A 102 -26.50 -9.58 1.20
CA ILE A 102 -25.05 -9.63 1.11
C ILE A 102 -24.60 -11.05 0.76
N ALA A 103 -25.15 -12.07 1.42
CA ALA A 103 -24.83 -13.45 1.12
C ALA A 103 -25.17 -13.83 -0.33
N ASP A 104 -26.28 -13.32 -0.87
CA ASP A 104 -26.66 -13.51 -2.27
C ASP A 104 -25.64 -12.94 -3.26
N LEU A 105 -25.13 -11.74 -2.98
CA LEU A 105 -24.07 -11.12 -3.79
C LEU A 105 -22.77 -11.95 -3.71
N LEU A 106 -22.41 -12.37 -2.50
CA LEU A 106 -21.20 -13.17 -2.26
C LEU A 106 -21.26 -14.53 -2.94
N ARG A 107 -22.39 -15.24 -2.89
CA ARG A 107 -22.59 -16.50 -3.61
C ARG A 107 -22.37 -16.37 -5.12
N ARG A 108 -22.80 -15.25 -5.71
CA ARG A 108 -22.68 -15.00 -7.16
C ARG A 108 -21.28 -14.50 -7.56
N SER A 109 -20.46 -14.06 -6.61
CA SER A 109 -19.16 -13.45 -6.89
C SER A 109 -18.10 -14.45 -7.37
N GLY A 110 -18.18 -15.71 -6.93
CA GLY A 110 -17.13 -16.72 -7.15
C GLY A 110 -15.83 -16.45 -6.39
N LYS A 111 -15.79 -15.45 -5.49
CA LYS A 111 -14.64 -15.17 -4.62
C LYS A 111 -14.63 -16.11 -3.41
N PRO A 112 -13.45 -16.44 -2.85
CA PRO A 112 -13.35 -17.09 -1.54
C PRO A 112 -14.04 -16.25 -0.46
N VAL A 113 -14.91 -16.87 0.34
CA VAL A 113 -15.66 -16.21 1.42
C VAL A 113 -15.42 -16.97 2.72
N VAL A 114 -15.06 -16.24 3.77
CA VAL A 114 -14.96 -16.75 5.14
C VAL A 114 -16.03 -16.06 5.97
N VAL A 115 -16.92 -16.83 6.60
CA VAL A 115 -18.01 -16.29 7.41
C VAL A 115 -17.57 -16.24 8.88
N ALA A 116 -17.52 -15.04 9.46
CA ALA A 116 -17.18 -14.83 10.86
C ALA A 116 -18.40 -14.36 11.66
N VAL A 117 -18.88 -15.19 12.59
CA VAL A 117 -19.98 -14.85 13.50
C VAL A 117 -19.39 -14.23 14.76
N ASN A 118 -19.58 -12.93 14.93
CA ASN A 118 -18.97 -12.14 15.98
C ASN A 118 -19.81 -12.06 17.26
N LYS A 119 -19.19 -11.60 18.34
CA LYS A 119 -19.75 -11.42 19.70
C LYS A 119 -20.18 -12.74 20.36
N VAL A 120 -19.51 -13.84 20.02
CA VAL A 120 -19.64 -15.14 20.68
C VAL A 120 -18.70 -15.16 21.89
N ASP A 121 -19.19 -14.67 23.03
CA ASP A 121 -18.43 -14.52 24.28
C ASP A 121 -18.70 -15.62 25.31
N SER A 122 -19.64 -16.53 25.02
CA SER A 122 -20.08 -17.59 25.93
C SER A 122 -20.52 -18.82 25.15
N GLY A 123 -20.44 -19.99 25.79
CA GLY A 123 -20.85 -21.26 25.17
C GLY A 123 -22.32 -21.32 24.76
N ALA A 124 -23.21 -20.54 25.42
CA ALA A 124 -24.61 -20.44 25.04
C ALA A 124 -24.77 -19.79 23.64
N LYS A 125 -24.02 -18.71 23.37
CA LYS A 125 -24.04 -18.03 22.06
C LYS A 125 -23.39 -18.82 20.93
N MET A 126 -22.68 -19.91 21.25
CA MET A 126 -22.14 -20.83 20.25
C MET A 126 -23.27 -21.60 19.55
N TYR A 127 -24.40 -21.83 20.22
CA TYR A 127 -25.56 -22.42 19.58
C TYR A 127 -26.22 -21.45 18.61
N ASP A 128 -26.28 -20.17 18.99
CA ASP A 128 -26.85 -19.11 18.15
C ASP A 128 -26.05 -18.89 16.86
N SER A 129 -24.76 -19.24 16.82
CA SER A 129 -23.98 -19.09 15.58
C SER A 129 -24.34 -20.12 14.52
N TYR A 130 -24.85 -21.31 14.87
CA TYR A 130 -25.19 -22.35 13.89
C TYR A 130 -26.27 -21.93 12.89
N GLN A 131 -27.13 -20.98 13.23
CA GLN A 131 -28.15 -20.47 12.30
C GLN A 131 -27.51 -19.89 11.02
N PHE A 132 -26.30 -19.35 11.09
CA PHE A 132 -25.62 -18.70 9.97
C PHE A 132 -25.15 -19.67 8.87
N TYR A 133 -25.19 -20.99 9.11
CA TYR A 133 -25.06 -21.97 8.03
C TYR A 133 -26.16 -21.84 6.97
N ALA A 134 -27.33 -21.33 7.33
CA ALA A 134 -28.44 -21.09 6.39
C ALA A 134 -28.08 -20.10 5.27
N LEU A 135 -27.04 -19.28 5.46
CA LEU A 135 -26.53 -18.38 4.42
C LEU A 135 -25.82 -19.13 3.28
N GLY A 136 -25.52 -20.43 3.41
CA GLY A 136 -25.00 -21.24 2.32
C GLY A 136 -23.63 -20.78 1.79
N LEU A 137 -22.81 -20.19 2.66
CA LEU A 137 -21.47 -19.65 2.33
C LEU A 137 -20.31 -20.52 2.83
N GLY A 138 -20.60 -21.73 3.34
CA GLY A 138 -19.62 -22.68 3.84
C GLY A 138 -19.50 -22.72 5.36
N GLU A 139 -18.30 -23.01 5.86
CA GLU A 139 -18.01 -23.09 7.30
C GLU A 139 -18.08 -21.71 7.97
N ILE A 140 -18.55 -21.71 9.21
CA ILE A 140 -18.65 -20.50 10.04
C ILE A 140 -17.60 -20.50 11.14
N TRP A 141 -17.05 -19.32 11.42
CA TRP A 141 -16.02 -19.11 12.43
C TRP A 141 -16.58 -18.22 13.53
N SER A 142 -16.81 -18.81 14.71
CA SER A 142 -17.33 -18.08 15.86
C SER A 142 -16.20 -17.32 16.55
N ILE A 143 -16.33 -16.00 16.64
CA ILE A 143 -15.29 -15.13 17.20
C ILE A 143 -15.84 -14.14 18.21
N SER A 144 -14.93 -13.58 19.02
CA SER A 144 -15.16 -12.39 19.81
C SER A 144 -14.08 -11.37 19.50
N SER A 145 -14.35 -10.42 18.60
CA SER A 145 -13.36 -9.40 18.23
C SER A 145 -12.90 -8.55 19.43
N ALA A 146 -13.76 -8.36 20.43
CA ALA A 146 -13.42 -7.61 21.65
C ALA A 146 -12.35 -8.31 22.47
N THR A 147 -12.50 -9.63 22.71
CA THR A 147 -11.59 -10.40 23.56
C THR A 147 -10.43 -11.04 22.79
N GLY A 148 -10.61 -11.28 21.48
CA GLY A 148 -9.69 -12.02 20.62
C GLY A 148 -9.94 -13.52 20.55
N SER A 149 -10.98 -14.03 21.23
CA SER A 149 -11.31 -15.46 21.14
C SER A 149 -11.73 -15.86 19.72
N GLY A 150 -11.26 -17.03 19.26
CA GLY A 150 -11.53 -17.58 17.93
C GLY A 150 -10.85 -16.87 16.76
N THR A 151 -10.16 -15.74 16.97
CA THR A 151 -9.55 -15.00 15.85
C THR A 151 -8.31 -15.68 15.29
N GLY A 152 -7.64 -16.56 16.05
CA GLY A 152 -6.50 -17.34 15.56
C GLY A 152 -6.93 -18.38 14.52
N ASP A 153 -7.93 -19.21 14.87
CA ASP A 153 -8.45 -20.22 13.94
C ASP A 153 -9.08 -19.58 12.68
N LEU A 154 -9.74 -18.42 12.86
CA LEU A 154 -10.21 -17.60 11.73
C LEU A 154 -9.06 -17.17 10.81
N LEU A 155 -7.91 -16.76 11.38
CA LEU A 155 -6.76 -16.32 10.59
C LEU A 155 -6.06 -17.48 9.89
N ASP A 156 -6.00 -18.66 10.52
CA ASP A 156 -5.54 -19.88 9.87
C ASP A 156 -6.36 -20.18 8.62
N GLU A 157 -7.68 -20.06 8.71
CA GLU A 157 -8.58 -20.26 7.57
C GLU A 157 -8.42 -19.20 6.48
N ILE A 158 -8.29 -17.92 6.87
CA ILE A 158 -8.04 -16.84 5.92
C ILE A 158 -6.77 -17.14 5.13
N VAL A 159 -5.65 -17.39 5.82
CA VAL A 159 -4.35 -17.68 5.17
C VAL A 159 -4.43 -18.93 4.29
N ARG A 160 -5.18 -19.96 4.70
CA ARG A 160 -5.40 -21.18 3.90
C ARG A 160 -6.12 -20.91 2.58
N GLN A 161 -7.09 -19.99 2.57
CA GLN A 161 -7.90 -19.66 1.40
C GLN A 161 -7.31 -18.52 0.55
N LEU A 162 -6.39 -17.73 1.09
CA LEU A 162 -5.70 -16.72 0.30
C LEU A 162 -4.99 -17.40 -0.88
N PRO A 163 -5.02 -16.81 -2.09
CA PRO A 163 -4.17 -17.27 -3.16
C PRO A 163 -2.74 -17.22 -2.62
N GLY A 164 -2.10 -18.39 -2.56
CA GLY A 164 -0.80 -18.54 -1.91
C GLY A 164 0.13 -17.44 -2.36
N ASP A 165 0.81 -16.80 -1.41
CA ASP A 165 1.85 -15.85 -1.74
C ASP A 165 2.77 -16.54 -2.75
N SER A 166 2.89 -15.98 -3.95
CA SER A 166 4.02 -16.25 -4.82
C SER A 166 5.25 -15.59 -4.16
N THR A 167 5.62 -16.07 -2.97
CA THR A 167 6.76 -15.57 -2.20
C THR A 167 8.07 -16.15 -2.70
N ASP A 168 8.05 -17.11 -3.63
CA ASP A 168 9.23 -17.56 -4.35
C ASP A 168 8.85 -17.92 -5.80
N GLU A 169 9.77 -17.69 -6.74
CA GLU A 169 9.69 -18.01 -8.18
C GLU A 169 9.12 -16.91 -9.11
N ASP A 170 9.80 -15.75 -9.15
CA ASP A 170 10.58 -15.31 -10.31
C ASP A 170 11.12 -13.89 -10.03
N TRP A 171 12.33 -13.81 -9.46
CA TRP A 171 13.10 -12.55 -9.47
C TRP A 171 13.51 -12.12 -10.90
N GLN A 172 12.93 -12.77 -11.93
CA GLN A 172 13.20 -12.64 -13.35
C GLN A 172 12.06 -12.03 -14.16
N SER A 173 10.99 -11.48 -13.56
CA SER A 173 10.25 -10.42 -14.26
C SER A 173 11.18 -9.19 -14.32
N SER A 174 11.97 -9.07 -15.39
CA SER A 174 13.05 -8.07 -15.54
C SER A 174 12.59 -6.62 -15.57
N LEU A 175 11.27 -6.39 -15.68
CA LEU A 175 10.72 -5.08 -15.96
C LEU A 175 10.20 -4.37 -14.70
N PRO A 176 10.44 -3.05 -14.56
CA PRO A 176 9.86 -2.23 -13.52
C PRO A 176 8.32 -2.29 -13.53
N HIS A 177 7.69 -2.33 -12.37
CA HIS A 177 6.26 -2.09 -12.24
C HIS A 177 6.04 -0.64 -11.80
N ILE A 178 5.30 0.13 -12.59
CA ILE A 178 5.05 1.56 -12.35
C ILE A 178 3.55 1.79 -12.17
N ALA A 179 3.17 2.51 -11.11
CA ALA A 179 1.80 2.96 -10.88
C ALA A 179 1.70 4.48 -10.99
N ILE A 180 0.61 5.00 -11.54
CA ILE A 180 0.29 6.44 -11.56
C ILE A 180 -0.82 6.68 -10.54
N VAL A 181 -0.51 7.39 -9.45
CA VAL A 181 -1.40 7.61 -8.31
C VAL A 181 -1.56 9.08 -7.97
N GLY A 182 -2.57 9.41 -7.17
CA GLY A 182 -2.92 10.79 -6.81
C GLY A 182 -4.42 11.00 -6.69
N ARG A 183 -4.84 12.18 -6.26
CA ARG A 183 -6.27 12.52 -6.11
C ARG A 183 -7.05 12.46 -7.42
N PRO A 184 -8.39 12.36 -7.40
CA PRO A 184 -9.22 12.54 -8.59
C PRO A 184 -8.88 13.84 -9.35
N ASN A 185 -9.05 13.85 -10.68
CA ASN A 185 -8.93 15.05 -11.53
C ASN A 185 -7.55 15.76 -11.62
N VAL A 186 -6.50 15.21 -11.00
CA VAL A 186 -5.11 15.72 -11.14
C VAL A 186 -4.47 15.42 -12.51
N GLY A 187 -5.08 14.54 -13.31
CA GLY A 187 -4.62 14.21 -14.67
C GLY A 187 -3.96 12.85 -14.88
N LYS A 188 -4.15 11.90 -13.95
CA LYS A 188 -3.65 10.51 -14.05
C LYS A 188 -4.07 9.80 -15.33
N SER A 189 -5.37 9.85 -15.65
CA SER A 189 -5.95 9.24 -16.85
C SER A 189 -5.43 9.91 -18.12
N SER A 190 -5.27 11.24 -18.09
CA SER A 190 -4.68 11.99 -19.20
C SER A 190 -3.23 11.57 -19.45
N LEU A 191 -2.42 11.38 -18.38
CA LEU A 191 -1.03 10.95 -18.52
C LEU A 191 -0.97 9.52 -19.08
N THR A 192 -1.77 8.62 -18.52
CA THR A 192 -1.85 7.23 -18.97
C THR A 192 -2.27 7.15 -20.44
N ASN A 193 -3.27 7.92 -20.86
CA ASN A 193 -3.70 7.98 -22.26
C ASN A 193 -2.65 8.64 -23.15
N ALA A 194 -1.90 9.64 -22.67
CA ALA A 194 -0.80 10.23 -23.42
C ALA A 194 0.33 9.20 -23.65
N LEU A 195 0.56 8.30 -22.69
CA LEU A 195 1.54 7.21 -22.78
C LEU A 195 1.05 6.06 -23.68
N LEU A 196 -0.22 5.63 -23.52
CA LEU A 196 -0.77 4.45 -24.20
C LEU A 196 -1.44 4.74 -25.54
N GLY A 197 -2.02 5.94 -25.72
CA GLY A 197 -2.93 6.32 -26.81
C GLY A 197 -2.28 6.58 -28.18
N THR A 198 -1.07 6.07 -28.40
CA THR A 198 -0.52 5.94 -29.75
C THR A 198 -0.84 4.53 -30.25
N GLU A 199 -1.86 4.42 -31.10
CA GLU A 199 -2.17 3.19 -31.86
C GLU A 199 -0.94 2.76 -32.66
N ARG A 200 -0.15 1.85 -32.08
CA ARG A 200 0.72 0.88 -32.73
C ARG A 200 1.43 0.10 -31.62
N ASN A 201 1.22 -1.21 -31.66
CA ASN A 201 1.76 -2.28 -30.81
C ASN A 201 1.21 -2.30 -29.38
N ILE A 202 -0.04 -2.76 -29.23
CA ILE A 202 -0.54 -3.30 -27.96
C ILE A 202 -0.57 -4.83 -28.11
N VAL A 203 0.13 -5.50 -27.20
CA VAL A 203 0.17 -6.95 -26.95
C VAL A 203 0.95 -7.80 -27.97
N THR A 204 2.16 -8.19 -27.59
CA THR A 204 2.56 -9.60 -27.76
C THR A 204 2.42 -10.28 -26.39
N PRO A 205 1.71 -11.40 -26.27
CA PRO A 205 1.77 -12.21 -25.06
C PRO A 205 3.20 -12.75 -24.94
N VAL A 206 3.98 -12.20 -24.01
CA VAL A 206 5.25 -12.82 -23.66
C VAL A 206 4.90 -14.02 -22.78
N ALA A 207 5.40 -15.21 -23.12
CA ALA A 207 5.21 -16.40 -22.28
C ALA A 207 5.72 -16.10 -20.86
N GLY A 208 4.84 -16.22 -19.85
CA GLY A 208 5.12 -15.82 -18.46
C GLY A 208 4.32 -14.61 -17.97
N THR A 209 3.68 -13.82 -18.85
CA THR A 209 2.84 -12.67 -18.42
C THR A 209 1.39 -13.05 -18.09
N THR A 210 1.10 -14.33 -17.93
CA THR A 210 -0.26 -14.86 -17.71
C THR A 210 -0.45 -15.21 -16.24
N ARG A 211 -0.84 -14.22 -15.42
CA ARG A 211 -1.70 -14.51 -14.25
C ARG A 211 -2.48 -13.30 -13.73
N ASP A 212 -1.99 -12.07 -13.90
CA ASP A 212 -2.72 -10.87 -13.46
C ASP A 212 -3.08 -9.94 -14.63
N SER A 213 -4.36 -9.88 -14.97
CA SER A 213 -4.96 -9.02 -16.00
C SER A 213 -4.95 -7.52 -15.68
N ILE A 214 -4.08 -7.06 -14.78
CA ILE A 214 -4.16 -5.73 -14.13
C ILE A 214 -3.13 -4.73 -14.70
N ALA A 215 -2.06 -5.21 -15.34
CA ALA A 215 -0.97 -4.36 -15.87
C ALA A 215 -0.92 -4.32 -17.41
N THR A 216 -0.55 -3.16 -17.96
CA THR A 216 -0.29 -2.98 -19.41
C THR A 216 1.22 -2.84 -19.64
N TYR A 217 1.76 -3.65 -20.54
CA TYR A 217 3.15 -3.53 -20.98
C TYR A 217 3.38 -2.25 -21.81
N TYR A 218 4.45 -1.52 -21.49
CA TYR A 218 4.87 -0.29 -22.14
C TYR A 218 6.30 -0.43 -22.66
N ASN A 219 6.56 -0.03 -23.92
CA ASN A 219 7.87 -0.18 -24.57
C ASN A 219 8.23 0.98 -25.54
N LYS A 220 7.90 2.23 -25.17
CA LYS A 220 8.07 3.41 -26.04
C LYS A 220 9.12 4.37 -25.47
N PHE A 221 9.67 5.21 -26.36
CA PHE A 221 10.66 6.25 -26.01
C PHE A 221 11.88 5.72 -25.24
N GLY A 222 12.31 4.48 -25.52
CA GLY A 222 13.47 3.87 -24.85
C GLY A 222 13.20 3.35 -23.43
N HIS A 223 11.93 3.35 -22.98
CA HIS A 223 11.54 2.84 -21.67
C HIS A 223 10.69 1.58 -21.82
N GLU A 224 10.99 0.57 -21.01
CA GLU A 224 10.29 -0.71 -20.97
C GLU A 224 9.84 -1.01 -19.55
N PHE A 225 8.53 -1.13 -19.30
CA PHE A 225 7.98 -1.39 -17.95
C PHE A 225 6.54 -1.90 -18.00
N MET A 226 6.05 -2.38 -16.86
CA MET A 226 4.65 -2.76 -16.63
C MET A 226 3.90 -1.61 -15.97
N LEU A 227 2.89 -1.05 -16.63
CA LEU A 227 2.03 -0.01 -16.07
C LEU A 227 0.87 -0.68 -15.31
N VAL A 228 0.92 -0.59 -13.98
CA VAL A 228 -0.06 -1.17 -13.05
C VAL A 228 -1.36 -0.36 -13.07
N ASP A 229 -2.49 -1.04 -12.87
CA ASP A 229 -3.84 -0.45 -12.71
C ASP A 229 -4.38 0.26 -13.98
N THR A 230 -4.22 -0.40 -15.13
CA THR A 230 -4.73 0.10 -16.42
C THR A 230 -6.08 -0.50 -16.83
N ALA A 231 -6.42 -1.68 -16.30
CA ALA A 231 -7.67 -2.39 -16.58
C ALA A 231 -8.91 -1.62 -16.08
N GLY A 232 -8.78 -0.99 -14.91
CA GLY A 232 -9.84 -0.16 -14.32
C GLY A 232 -10.13 1.15 -15.07
N MET A 233 -9.17 1.60 -15.90
CA MET A 233 -9.35 2.80 -16.74
C MET A 233 -9.85 2.46 -18.15
N ARG A 234 -9.57 1.27 -18.68
CA ARG A 234 -10.10 0.82 -19.98
C ARG A 234 -11.60 0.48 -19.94
N LYS A 235 -12.15 0.11 -18.78
CA LYS A 235 -13.59 -0.16 -18.60
C LYS A 235 -14.49 1.10 -18.56
N LYS A 236 -13.92 2.31 -18.59
CA LYS A 236 -14.70 3.57 -18.49
C LYS A 236 -14.90 4.25 -19.83
N SER A 237 -16.00 3.92 -20.50
CA SER A 237 -16.68 4.86 -21.39
C SER A 237 -18.11 5.18 -20.97
N LYS A 238 -18.68 4.57 -19.92
CA LYS A 238 -20.12 4.75 -19.60
C LYS A 238 -20.57 4.73 -18.13
N VAL A 239 -19.69 4.73 -17.13
CA VAL A 239 -20.14 4.72 -15.72
C VAL A 239 -19.65 5.98 -15.01
N HIS A 240 -20.60 6.83 -14.60
CA HIS A 240 -20.39 7.90 -13.62
C HIS A 240 -19.98 7.23 -12.30
N GLU A 241 -18.68 7.10 -12.05
CA GLU A 241 -18.17 6.59 -10.77
C GLU A 241 -18.16 7.71 -9.74
N ASP A 242 -19.30 7.91 -9.08
CA ASP A 242 -19.44 8.74 -7.89
C ASP A 242 -19.09 7.93 -6.63
N LEU A 243 -17.81 7.57 -6.46
CA LEU A 243 -17.29 7.17 -5.15
C LEU A 243 -15.78 7.41 -5.06
N GLU A 244 -15.38 8.44 -4.30
CA GLU A 244 -13.98 8.73 -3.96
C GLU A 244 -13.27 7.51 -3.34
N PHE A 245 -14.03 6.66 -2.64
CA PHE A 245 -13.57 5.39 -2.06
C PHE A 245 -12.89 4.47 -3.09
N TYR A 246 -13.46 4.38 -4.29
CA TYR A 246 -12.94 3.49 -5.32
C TYR A 246 -11.60 3.93 -5.87
N SER A 247 -11.45 5.24 -6.08
CA SER A 247 -10.16 5.82 -6.49
C SER A 247 -9.07 5.58 -5.43
N VAL A 248 -9.44 5.51 -4.15
CA VAL A 248 -8.51 5.24 -3.05
C VAL A 248 -8.11 3.77 -3.01
N MET A 249 -9.07 2.83 -3.04
CA MET A 249 -8.77 1.38 -3.01
C MET A 249 -7.92 0.92 -4.19
N ARG A 250 -8.22 1.40 -5.39
CA ARG A 250 -7.39 1.13 -6.58
C ARG A 250 -5.98 1.71 -6.45
N SER A 251 -5.86 2.94 -5.96
CA SER A 251 -4.55 3.55 -5.73
C SER A 251 -3.72 2.75 -4.73
N ILE A 252 -4.35 2.22 -3.66
CA ILE A 252 -3.69 1.38 -2.67
C ILE A 252 -3.12 0.11 -3.34
N ARG A 253 -3.94 -0.61 -4.10
CA ARG A 253 -3.51 -1.81 -4.81
C ARG A 253 -2.43 -1.53 -5.84
N ALA A 254 -2.59 -0.47 -6.61
CA ALA A 254 -1.58 -0.02 -7.56
C ALA A 254 -0.23 0.22 -6.87
N ILE A 255 -0.23 0.85 -5.69
CA ILE A 255 0.97 1.05 -4.88
C ILE A 255 1.57 -0.29 -4.45
N GLU A 256 0.78 -1.21 -3.91
CA GLU A 256 1.29 -2.50 -3.41
C GLU A 256 1.96 -3.34 -4.50
N HIS A 257 1.37 -3.35 -5.70
CA HIS A 257 1.85 -4.12 -6.85
C HIS A 257 2.87 -3.38 -7.73
N SER A 258 3.24 -2.14 -7.39
CA SER A 258 4.26 -1.37 -8.10
C SER A 258 5.63 -1.48 -7.42
N ASP A 259 6.71 -1.24 -8.17
CA ASP A 259 8.02 -0.91 -7.62
C ASP A 259 8.13 0.61 -7.42
N ILE A 260 7.61 1.39 -8.39
CA ILE A 260 7.68 2.86 -8.45
C ILE A 260 6.29 3.48 -8.59
N CYS A 261 6.02 4.51 -7.80
CA CYS A 261 4.81 5.31 -7.84
C CYS A 261 5.10 6.70 -8.41
N ILE A 262 4.40 7.06 -9.47
CA ILE A 262 4.30 8.43 -9.98
C ILE A 262 3.14 9.10 -9.25
N LEU A 263 3.45 9.89 -8.22
CA LEU A 263 2.45 10.66 -7.47
C LEU A 263 2.16 11.97 -8.21
N MET A 264 1.00 12.05 -8.85
CA MET A 264 0.55 13.24 -9.56
C MET A 264 -0.26 14.16 -8.64
N ILE A 265 0.07 15.45 -8.65
CA ILE A 265 -0.69 16.51 -7.99
C ILE A 265 -1.07 17.62 -8.98
N ASP A 266 -2.07 18.41 -8.64
CA ASP A 266 -2.49 19.57 -9.42
C ASP A 266 -1.68 20.81 -8.99
N ALA A 267 -1.09 21.53 -9.95
CA ALA A 267 -0.32 22.74 -9.71
C ALA A 267 -1.12 23.85 -9.01
N GLN A 268 -2.43 23.97 -9.30
CA GLN A 268 -3.27 25.04 -8.75
C GLN A 268 -3.58 24.83 -7.28
N THR A 269 -3.89 23.59 -6.89
CA THR A 269 -4.22 23.26 -5.49
C THR A 269 -2.97 22.93 -4.66
N GLY A 270 -1.91 22.43 -5.31
CA GLY A 270 -0.73 21.89 -4.63
C GLY A 270 -1.01 20.62 -3.84
N LEU A 271 -0.17 20.35 -2.84
CA LEU A 271 -0.27 19.19 -1.94
C LEU A 271 -1.42 19.36 -0.95
N GLU A 272 -2.45 18.52 -1.05
CA GLU A 272 -3.54 18.44 -0.08
C GLU A 272 -3.39 17.24 0.88
N ALA A 273 -4.30 17.13 1.86
CA ALA A 273 -4.29 16.06 2.85
C ALA A 273 -4.34 14.66 2.22
N GLN A 274 -5.18 14.46 1.19
CA GLN A 274 -5.28 13.16 0.52
C GLN A 274 -4.01 12.84 -0.32
N ASP A 275 -3.33 13.84 -0.91
CA ASP A 275 -2.03 13.62 -1.55
C ASP A 275 -0.99 13.15 -0.53
N MET A 276 -0.99 13.75 0.66
CA MET A 276 -0.12 13.34 1.77
C MET A 276 -0.43 11.94 2.27
N ASN A 277 -1.70 11.53 2.32
CA ASN A 277 -2.07 10.17 2.70
C ASN A 277 -1.55 9.14 1.68
N ILE A 278 -1.71 9.42 0.38
CA ILE A 278 -1.16 8.59 -0.70
C ILE A 278 0.37 8.54 -0.61
N PHE A 279 1.02 9.69 -0.42
CA PHE A 279 2.47 9.77 -0.24
C PHE A 279 2.96 8.92 0.94
N ASN A 280 2.32 9.06 2.10
CA ASN A 280 2.67 8.28 3.28
C ASN A 280 2.46 6.78 3.04
N LEU A 281 1.45 6.39 2.26
CA LEU A 281 1.23 5.00 1.88
C LEU A 281 2.35 4.46 0.97
N ILE A 282 2.82 5.25 0.00
CA ILE A 282 3.98 4.91 -0.85
C ILE A 282 5.21 4.66 0.03
N VAL A 283 5.49 5.57 0.97
CA VAL A 283 6.64 5.47 1.89
C VAL A 283 6.53 4.25 2.81
N ARG A 284 5.35 4.02 3.40
CA ARG A 284 5.08 2.86 4.27
C ARG A 284 5.21 1.53 3.53
N ASN A 285 4.87 1.50 2.25
CA ASN A 285 5.03 0.33 1.38
C ASN A 285 6.45 0.19 0.80
N LEU A 286 7.37 1.10 1.15
CA LEU A 286 8.75 1.13 0.68
C LEU A 286 8.84 1.09 -0.86
N LYS A 287 8.02 1.89 -1.54
CA LYS A 287 8.00 2.03 -3.00
C LYS A 287 8.79 3.26 -3.42
N GLY A 288 9.45 3.21 -4.58
CA GLY A 288 10.06 4.40 -5.16
C GLY A 288 9.00 5.45 -5.49
N CYS A 289 9.34 6.73 -5.41
CA CYS A 289 8.40 7.82 -5.64
C CYS A 289 9.00 8.84 -6.61
N VAL A 290 8.17 9.31 -7.54
CA VAL A 290 8.40 10.52 -8.34
C VAL A 290 7.20 11.43 -8.14
N LEU A 291 7.42 12.66 -7.68
CA LEU A 291 6.35 13.64 -7.55
C LEU A 291 6.20 14.40 -8.87
N VAL A 292 4.98 14.44 -9.39
CA VAL A 292 4.65 15.11 -10.65
C VAL A 292 3.63 16.21 -10.40
N VAL A 293 4.03 17.45 -10.64
CA VAL A 293 3.15 18.62 -10.56
C VAL A 293 2.58 18.87 -11.95
N ASN A 294 1.33 18.43 -12.18
CA ASN A 294 0.65 18.56 -13.46
C ASN A 294 -0.15 19.87 -13.56
N LYS A 295 -0.59 20.22 -14.77
CA LYS A 295 -1.26 21.50 -15.10
C LYS A 295 -0.35 22.70 -14.86
N TRP A 296 0.97 22.53 -14.96
CA TRP A 296 1.92 23.62 -14.76
C TRP A 296 1.79 24.75 -15.81
N ASP A 297 1.06 24.52 -16.90
CA ASP A 297 0.70 25.55 -17.87
C ASP A 297 -0.34 26.56 -17.35
N THR A 298 -1.10 26.23 -16.30
CA THR A 298 -2.13 27.13 -15.74
C THR A 298 -1.60 28.10 -14.69
N ILE A 299 -0.32 27.98 -14.32
CA ILE A 299 0.33 28.85 -13.32
C ILE A 299 0.98 30.03 -14.03
N GLU A 300 0.64 31.25 -13.61
CA GLU A 300 1.38 32.45 -13.99
C GLU A 300 2.78 32.42 -13.35
N LYS A 301 3.80 32.68 -14.15
CA LYS A 301 5.20 32.43 -13.76
C LYS A 301 5.98 33.74 -13.69
N ASP A 302 6.64 33.93 -12.56
CA ASP A 302 7.78 34.84 -12.41
C ASP A 302 9.11 34.06 -12.37
N SER A 303 10.23 34.77 -12.23
CA SER A 303 11.56 34.17 -12.19
C SER A 303 11.81 33.22 -11.02
N ASN A 304 11.02 33.29 -9.94
CA ASN A 304 11.24 32.54 -8.70
C ASN A 304 10.12 31.53 -8.39
N THR A 305 9.07 31.48 -9.20
CA THR A 305 7.86 30.69 -8.94
C THR A 305 8.19 29.21 -8.77
N LEU A 306 9.02 28.64 -9.66
CA LEU A 306 9.42 27.24 -9.61
C LEU A 306 10.14 26.91 -8.30
N LYS A 307 11.15 27.71 -7.93
CA LYS A 307 11.95 27.49 -6.73
C LYS A 307 11.12 27.57 -5.46
N ARG A 308 10.26 28.60 -5.34
CA ARG A 308 9.34 28.76 -4.20
C ARG A 308 8.37 27.59 -4.07
N TYR A 309 7.84 27.11 -5.19
CA TYR A 309 6.92 25.97 -5.20
C TYR A 309 7.63 24.69 -4.76
N GLU A 310 8.82 24.43 -5.29
CA GLU A 310 9.61 23.25 -4.92
C GLU A 310 9.99 23.26 -3.42
N GLU A 311 10.43 24.40 -2.89
CA GLU A 311 10.73 24.57 -1.46
C GLU A 311 9.50 24.29 -0.58
N ALA A 312 8.33 24.79 -0.97
CA ALA A 312 7.07 24.55 -0.27
C ALA A 312 6.68 23.06 -0.28
N LEU A 313 6.87 22.37 -1.42
CA LEU A 313 6.63 20.93 -1.53
C LEU A 313 7.59 20.15 -0.62
N ARG A 314 8.89 20.42 -0.69
CA ARG A 314 9.90 19.72 0.11
C ARG A 314 9.70 19.89 1.62
N SER A 315 9.20 21.05 2.04
CA SER A 315 8.83 21.29 3.44
C SER A 315 7.66 20.40 3.89
N ARG A 316 6.63 20.26 3.05
CA ARG A 316 5.45 19.42 3.35
C ARG A 316 5.73 17.92 3.30
N LEU A 317 6.66 17.47 2.45
CA LEU A 317 7.03 16.04 2.33
C LEU A 317 7.96 15.57 3.44
N ALA A 318 8.50 16.47 4.27
CA ALA A 318 9.39 16.11 5.37
C ALA A 318 8.70 15.07 6.30
N PRO A 319 9.44 14.08 6.82
CA PRO A 319 10.90 13.94 6.77
C PRO A 319 11.44 13.32 5.48
N PHE A 320 10.61 12.68 4.65
CA PHE A 320 11.06 12.07 3.39
C PHE A 320 10.84 13.03 2.22
N ASN A 321 11.78 13.95 2.00
CA ASN A 321 11.69 14.98 0.97
C ASN A 321 12.71 14.82 -0.17
N ASP A 322 13.47 13.73 -0.16
CA ASP A 322 14.43 13.32 -1.18
C ASP A 322 13.70 12.57 -2.31
N VAL A 323 12.82 13.29 -3.00
CA VAL A 323 11.96 12.78 -4.08
C VAL A 323 12.13 13.68 -5.31
N PRO A 324 12.31 13.15 -6.52
CA PRO A 324 12.32 13.95 -7.74
C PRO A 324 10.99 14.66 -7.95
N VAL A 325 11.02 15.95 -8.28
CA VAL A 325 9.84 16.77 -8.57
C VAL A 325 9.86 17.19 -10.04
N ILE A 326 8.88 16.75 -10.81
CA ILE A 326 8.75 17.06 -12.24
C ILE A 326 7.52 17.93 -12.46
N PHE A 327 7.72 19.12 -13.02
CA PHE A 327 6.62 20.02 -13.40
C PHE A 327 6.24 19.77 -14.86
N THR A 328 5.01 19.34 -15.11
CA THR A 328 4.52 18.91 -16.43
C THR A 328 3.20 19.58 -16.80
N SER A 329 2.90 19.56 -18.10
CA SER A 329 1.55 19.78 -18.61
C SER A 329 1.20 18.64 -19.55
N VAL A 330 0.40 17.70 -19.06
CA VAL A 330 -0.04 16.56 -19.86
C VAL A 330 -0.88 17.03 -21.05
N LEU A 331 -1.74 18.03 -20.86
CA LEU A 331 -2.59 18.59 -21.90
C LEU A 331 -1.76 19.18 -23.05
N LYS A 332 -0.68 19.89 -22.71
CA LYS A 332 0.26 20.48 -23.69
C LYS A 332 1.36 19.50 -24.13
N LYS A 333 1.35 18.27 -23.63
CA LYS A 333 2.39 17.24 -23.85
C LYS A 333 3.80 17.70 -23.47
N GLN A 334 3.93 18.58 -22.48
CA GLN A 334 5.21 19.13 -22.04
C GLN A 334 5.83 18.26 -20.95
N ARG A 335 7.10 17.86 -21.11
CA ARG A 335 7.91 17.17 -20.08
C ARG A 335 7.31 15.83 -19.60
N ILE A 336 6.54 15.17 -20.45
CA ILE A 336 6.04 13.80 -20.17
C ILE A 336 7.19 12.80 -20.16
N LEU A 337 8.16 12.96 -21.06
CA LEU A 337 9.35 12.10 -21.13
C LEU A 337 10.23 12.26 -19.89
N ASP A 338 10.41 13.48 -19.39
CA ASP A 338 11.12 13.75 -18.12
C ASP A 338 10.54 12.95 -16.94
N VAL A 339 9.22 12.69 -16.94
CA VAL A 339 8.58 11.86 -15.91
C VAL A 339 9.02 10.40 -16.02
N LEU A 340 9.12 9.87 -17.24
CA LEU A 340 9.57 8.50 -17.49
C LEU A 340 11.06 8.33 -17.16
N GLU A 341 11.89 9.30 -17.56
CA GLU A 341 13.32 9.33 -17.22
C GLU A 341 13.53 9.37 -15.70
N ALA A 342 12.76 10.21 -14.99
CA ALA A 342 12.82 10.28 -13.54
C ALA A 342 12.39 8.94 -12.91
N ALA A 343 11.32 8.32 -13.40
CA ALA A 343 10.85 7.03 -12.88
C ALA A 343 11.87 5.91 -13.12
N ALA A 344 12.51 5.88 -14.29
CA ALA A 344 13.58 4.93 -14.61
C ALA A 344 14.79 5.13 -13.69
N LYS A 345 15.23 6.37 -13.47
CA LYS A 345 16.34 6.67 -12.55
C LYS A 345 16.01 6.28 -11.10
N VAL A 346 14.79 6.53 -10.63
CA VAL A 346 14.36 6.08 -9.31
C VAL A 346 14.33 4.55 -9.23
N TYR A 347 13.96 3.84 -10.30
CA TYR A 347 14.04 2.38 -10.34
C TYR A 347 15.48 1.84 -10.28
N GLU A 348 16.42 2.47 -10.97
CA GLU A 348 17.84 2.14 -10.85
C GLU A 348 18.32 2.29 -9.40
N ASN A 349 17.93 3.38 -8.74
CA ASN A 349 18.22 3.60 -7.32
C ASN A 349 17.53 2.59 -6.41
N TYR A 350 16.29 2.22 -6.72
CA TYR A 350 15.47 1.28 -5.97
C TYR A 350 16.10 -0.11 -5.93
N SER A 351 16.53 -0.59 -7.10
CA SER A 351 17.12 -1.91 -7.32
C SER A 351 18.64 -1.99 -7.08
N ARG A 352 19.27 -0.86 -6.70
CA ARG A 352 20.73 -0.74 -6.57
C ARG A 352 21.29 -1.74 -5.57
N LYS A 353 22.25 -2.55 -6.01
CA LYS A 353 23.04 -3.46 -5.16
C LYS A 353 24.42 -2.88 -4.87
N ILE A 354 24.76 -2.74 -3.60
CA ILE A 354 26.05 -2.26 -3.12
C ILE A 354 26.85 -3.47 -2.61
N PRO A 355 28.07 -3.72 -3.13
CA PRO A 355 28.94 -4.76 -2.60
C PRO A 355 29.21 -4.53 -1.11
N THR A 356 29.13 -5.61 -0.32
CA THR A 356 29.31 -5.51 1.12
C THR A 356 30.67 -4.92 1.51
N SER A 357 31.74 -5.20 0.76
CA SER A 357 33.06 -4.58 0.99
C SER A 357 32.98 -3.05 0.92
N ARG A 358 32.44 -2.51 -0.16
CA ARG A 358 32.25 -1.07 -0.37
C ARG A 358 31.37 -0.45 0.72
N LEU A 359 30.30 -1.14 1.12
CA LEU A 359 29.42 -0.65 2.18
C LEU A 359 30.15 -0.53 3.52
N ASN A 360 31.02 -1.49 3.87
CA ASN A 360 31.79 -1.43 5.11
C ASN A 360 32.91 -0.38 5.03
N GLU A 361 33.60 -0.27 3.90
CA GLU A 361 34.64 0.76 3.66
C GLU A 361 34.09 2.18 3.84
N GLU A 362 32.86 2.41 3.38
CA GLU A 362 32.23 3.72 3.42
C GLU A 362 31.51 4.03 4.74
N MET A 363 30.86 3.04 5.36
CA MET A 363 29.98 3.27 6.52
C MET A 363 30.64 3.01 7.88
N LEU A 364 31.64 2.12 7.97
CA LEU A 364 32.30 1.88 9.26
C LEU A 364 33.06 3.11 9.77
N PRO A 365 33.82 3.85 8.93
CA PRO A 365 34.49 5.07 9.39
C PRO A 365 33.50 6.12 9.91
N VAL A 366 32.34 6.26 9.26
CA VAL A 366 31.27 7.17 9.71
C VAL A 366 30.76 6.82 11.11
N VAL A 367 30.65 5.52 11.40
CA VAL A 367 30.25 5.04 12.72
C VAL A 367 31.36 5.21 13.76
N GLU A 368 32.62 5.07 13.37
CA GLU A 368 33.77 5.29 14.25
C GLU A 368 33.91 6.76 14.65
N ASP A 369 33.75 7.68 13.68
CA ASP A 369 33.78 9.13 13.91
C ASP A 369 32.60 9.61 14.77
N TYR A 370 31.42 9.01 14.54
CA TYR A 370 30.18 9.34 15.26
C TYR A 370 29.54 8.06 15.81
N PRO A 371 30.04 7.52 16.94
CA PRO A 371 29.52 6.29 17.51
C PRO A 371 28.12 6.49 18.11
N PRO A 372 27.33 5.41 18.23
CA PRO A 372 26.05 5.49 18.91
C PRO A 372 26.25 5.94 20.37
N PRO A 373 25.35 6.77 20.91
CA PRO A 373 25.47 7.26 22.28
C PRO A 373 25.46 6.12 23.29
N ALA A 374 26.32 6.21 24.30
CA ALA A 374 26.36 5.23 25.37
C ALA A 374 25.06 5.26 26.19
N TRP A 375 24.55 4.09 26.56
CA TRP A 375 23.35 3.97 27.38
C TRP A 375 23.66 3.18 28.65
N LYS A 376 23.45 3.78 29.82
CA LYS A 376 23.76 3.18 31.14
C LYS A 376 25.21 2.65 31.21
N GLY A 377 26.17 3.42 30.68
CA GLY A 377 27.60 3.04 30.65
C GLY A 377 27.97 1.94 29.65
N LYS A 378 27.01 1.45 28.84
CA LYS A 378 27.26 0.45 27.80
C LYS A 378 27.45 1.13 26.44
N TYR A 379 28.49 0.69 25.73
CA TYR A 379 28.83 1.18 24.39
C TYR A 379 28.35 0.22 23.32
N VAL A 380 27.64 0.74 22.32
CA VAL A 380 27.22 -0.01 21.14
C VAL A 380 28.34 0.02 20.12
N LYS A 381 28.84 -1.16 19.74
CA LYS A 381 29.87 -1.34 18.70
C LYS A 381 29.23 -1.98 17.48
N ILE A 382 29.19 -1.25 16.37
CA ILE A 382 28.80 -1.78 15.06
C ILE A 382 30.06 -2.35 14.41
N LYS A 383 30.01 -3.60 13.96
CA LYS A 383 31.18 -4.32 13.44
C LYS A 383 31.12 -4.58 11.94
N TYR A 384 29.91 -4.56 11.39
CA TYR A 384 29.67 -5.04 10.03
C TYR A 384 28.34 -4.49 9.52
N VAL A 385 28.31 -4.16 8.24
CA VAL A 385 27.12 -3.68 7.54
C VAL A 385 26.93 -4.52 6.28
N THR A 386 25.69 -4.87 5.94
CA THR A 386 25.37 -5.53 4.66
C THR A 386 24.04 -5.02 4.12
N GLN A 387 23.86 -5.12 2.80
CA GLN A 387 22.57 -4.92 2.16
C GLN A 387 21.84 -6.25 2.09
N LEU A 388 20.57 -6.29 2.50
CA LEU A 388 19.74 -7.48 2.40
C LEU A 388 19.35 -7.74 0.93
N PRO A 389 19.16 -9.00 0.51
CA PRO A 389 18.84 -9.36 -0.87
C PRO A 389 17.36 -9.09 -1.19
N THR A 390 16.95 -7.82 -1.17
CA THR A 390 15.59 -7.37 -1.46
C THR A 390 15.57 -6.41 -2.66
N ARG A 391 14.41 -6.28 -3.33
CA ARG A 391 14.22 -5.34 -4.45
C ARG A 391 14.43 -3.89 -4.04
N ASN A 392 14.01 -3.51 -2.84
CA ASN A 392 14.17 -2.18 -2.30
C ASN A 392 15.38 -2.09 -1.35
N PRO A 393 15.94 -0.89 -1.11
CA PRO A 393 17.14 -0.72 -0.30
C PRO A 393 16.89 -1.05 1.18
N LYS A 394 17.39 -2.20 1.64
CA LYS A 394 17.36 -2.62 3.05
C LYS A 394 18.76 -2.93 3.54
N PHE A 395 19.14 -2.39 4.70
CA PHE A 395 20.47 -2.52 5.27
C PHE A 395 20.42 -3.11 6.67
N ALA A 396 21.34 -4.03 6.96
CA ALA A 396 21.53 -4.60 8.29
C ALA A 396 22.89 -4.20 8.84
N PHE A 397 22.88 -3.49 9.98
CA PHE A 397 24.04 -3.11 10.77
C PHE A 397 24.15 -4.06 11.96
N PHE A 398 25.23 -4.82 12.02
CA PHE A 398 25.45 -5.81 13.07
C PHE A 398 26.23 -5.21 14.23
N CYS A 399 25.65 -5.25 15.41
CA CYS A 399 26.22 -4.68 16.62
C CYS A 399 26.05 -5.59 17.83
N ASN A 400 26.74 -5.26 18.93
CA ASN A 400 26.67 -6.01 20.18
C ASN A 400 25.35 -5.79 20.95
N MET A 401 24.73 -4.62 20.84
CA MET A 401 23.56 -4.21 21.63
C MET A 401 22.58 -3.36 20.80
N PRO A 402 21.86 -3.97 19.84
CA PRO A 402 20.94 -3.24 18.97
C PRO A 402 19.82 -2.51 19.72
N GLN A 403 19.37 -3.04 20.86
CA GLN A 403 18.30 -2.46 21.69
C GLN A 403 18.63 -1.07 22.27
N TYR A 404 19.90 -0.66 22.26
CA TYR A 404 20.32 0.66 22.73
C TYR A 404 20.45 1.69 21.61
N ILE A 405 20.25 1.29 20.35
CA ILE A 405 20.24 2.23 19.22
C ILE A 405 18.88 2.92 19.16
N LYS A 406 18.91 4.26 19.19
CA LYS A 406 17.71 5.11 19.19
C LYS A 406 17.44 5.69 17.80
N ALA A 407 16.20 6.10 17.56
CA ALA A 407 15.75 6.68 16.29
C ALA A 407 16.63 7.83 15.74
N PRO A 408 17.15 8.77 16.56
CA PRO A 408 18.03 9.81 16.05
C PRO A 408 19.30 9.26 15.37
N TYR A 409 19.90 8.22 15.95
CA TYR A 409 21.09 7.60 15.38
C TYR A 409 20.75 6.82 14.10
N LYS A 410 19.60 6.15 14.06
CA LYS A 410 19.09 5.51 12.84
C LYS A 410 18.92 6.52 11.70
N ARG A 411 18.34 7.69 11.97
CA ARG A 411 18.20 8.79 10.98
C ARG A 411 19.55 9.34 10.53
N PHE A 412 20.51 9.48 11.44
CA PHE A 412 21.88 9.86 11.10
C PHE A 412 22.49 8.88 10.09
N ILE A 413 22.42 7.57 10.36
CA ILE A 413 22.93 6.54 9.44
C ILE A 413 22.18 6.57 8.10
N GLU A 414 20.86 6.76 8.11
CA GLU A 414 20.08 6.92 6.88
C GLU A 414 20.57 8.08 6.02
N ASN A 415 20.75 9.26 6.62
CA ASN A 415 21.23 10.43 5.92
C ASN A 415 22.64 10.19 5.35
N LYS A 416 23.53 9.52 6.10
CA LYS A 416 24.87 9.18 5.61
C LYS A 416 24.87 8.17 4.47
N LEU A 417 23.95 7.21 4.49
CA LEU A 417 23.74 6.33 3.34
C LEU A 417 23.28 7.11 2.11
N ARG A 418 22.34 8.07 2.25
CA ARG A 418 21.88 8.93 1.15
C ARG A 418 22.97 9.88 0.62
N GLU A 419 23.85 10.38 1.50
CA GLU A 419 24.99 11.22 1.09
C GLU A 419 26.01 10.43 0.26
N LYS A 420 26.29 9.18 0.65
CA LYS A 420 27.32 8.35 0.00
C LYS A 420 26.82 7.55 -1.20
N PHE A 421 25.52 7.26 -1.23
CA PHE A 421 24.88 6.47 -2.27
C PHE A 421 23.59 7.14 -2.73
N ASP A 422 23.44 7.29 -4.04
CA ASP A 422 22.23 7.88 -4.63
C ASP A 422 21.04 6.93 -4.43
N PHE A 423 20.18 7.30 -3.48
CA PHE A 423 18.89 6.67 -3.18
C PHE A 423 17.74 7.67 -3.32
N THR A 424 17.93 8.72 -4.11
CA THR A 424 16.88 9.71 -4.37
C THR A 424 15.63 9.02 -4.93
N GLY A 425 14.48 9.40 -4.39
CA GLY A 425 13.17 8.82 -4.69
C GLY A 425 12.89 7.49 -3.97
N CYS A 426 13.84 6.92 -3.24
CA CYS A 426 13.69 5.60 -2.63
C CYS A 426 13.62 5.66 -1.10
N PRO A 427 12.53 5.19 -0.47
CA PRO A 427 12.53 4.85 0.94
C PRO A 427 13.50 3.70 1.22
N MET A 428 14.23 3.76 2.33
CA MET A 428 15.15 2.70 2.74
C MET A 428 14.84 2.22 4.15
N GLN A 429 15.18 0.96 4.44
CA GLN A 429 14.97 0.38 5.76
C GLN A 429 16.29 -0.04 6.38
N ILE A 430 16.56 0.46 7.59
CA ILE A 430 17.77 0.14 8.35
C ILE A 430 17.39 -0.71 9.56
N PHE A 431 18.07 -1.85 9.69
CA PHE A 431 17.96 -2.76 10.81
C PHE A 431 19.27 -2.78 11.59
N PHE A 432 19.15 -2.81 12.91
CA PHE A 432 20.27 -3.12 13.79
C PHE A 432 20.05 -4.49 14.37
N ARG A 433 21.00 -5.40 14.15
CA ARG A 433 20.90 -6.80 14.57
C ARG A 433 22.03 -7.17 15.49
N GLN A 434 21.74 -8.04 16.44
CA GLN A 434 22.78 -8.65 17.26
C GLN A 434 23.55 -9.64 16.37
N LYS A 435 24.88 -9.55 16.39
CA LYS A 435 25.73 -10.54 15.74
C LYS A 435 25.81 -11.81 16.58
#